data_AF-A0A643C066-F1
#
_entry.id   AF-A0A643C066-F1
#
_cell.length_a   1.000
_cell.length_b   1.000
_cell.length_c   1.000
_cell.angle_alpha   90.00
_cell.angle_beta   90.00
_cell.angle_gamma   90.00
#
_symmetry.space_group_name_H-M   'P 1'
#
loop_
_entity.id
_entity.type
_entity.pdbx_description
1 polymer ?
#
loop_
_entity_poly.entity_id
_entity_poly.type
_entity_poly.pdbx_seq_one_letter_code
_entity_poly.pdbx_strand_id
1 'polypeptide(L)'
;NMQKALELKAKYESDMVIGGYASLINLCCRHDNAEEALNLKREFDRLDSSAVLDTSKYVRLVKVLGKHGKLQDAINILKEMKEKDVLIKDATVLSFFHILNGAALRGETETVKQLHEAIVTLGLAKPSTTLSSPLVTLYLEK
;
A
#
# COMPACT_ATOMS: atom_id res chain seq x y z
N ASN A 1 5.59 2.14 -20.91
CA ASN A 1 4.94 0.82 -21.07
C ASN A 1 5.47 -0.08 -19.96
N MET A 2 4.60 -0.60 -19.09
CA MET A 2 4.98 -1.41 -17.91
C MET A 2 5.76 -2.67 -18.30
N GLN A 3 5.29 -3.40 -19.32
CA GLN A 3 5.91 -4.66 -19.75
C GLN A 3 7.38 -4.45 -20.14
N LYS A 4 7.66 -3.42 -20.94
CA LYS A 4 9.03 -3.07 -21.33
C LYS A 4 9.93 -2.70 -20.13
N ALA A 5 9.37 -2.09 -19.09
CA ALA A 5 10.14 -1.74 -17.90
C ALA A 5 10.54 -3.00 -17.10
N LEU A 6 9.65 -4.00 -17.04
CA LEU A 6 9.93 -5.29 -16.40
C LEU A 6 10.92 -6.13 -17.21
N GLU A 7 10.83 -6.11 -18.54
CA GLU A 7 11.82 -6.75 -19.42
C GLU A 7 13.22 -6.14 -19.22
N LEU A 8 13.31 -4.81 -19.11
CA LEU A 8 14.58 -4.14 -18.79
C LEU A 8 15.08 -4.49 -17.39
N LYS A 9 14.19 -4.60 -16.39
CA LYS A 9 14.55 -5.10 -15.07
C LYS A 9 15.19 -6.48 -15.15
N ALA A 10 14.57 -7.42 -15.86
CA ALA A 10 15.08 -8.78 -15.99
C ALA A 10 16.44 -8.82 -16.71
N LYS A 11 16.63 -7.97 -17.73
CA LYS A 11 17.90 -7.88 -18.47
C LYS A 11 19.06 -7.31 -17.64
N TYR A 12 18.78 -6.36 -16.75
CA TYR A 12 19.78 -5.61 -15.97
C TYR A 12 19.64 -5.85 -14.47
N GLU A 13 19.15 -7.04 -14.06
CA GLU A 13 18.80 -7.32 -12.66
C GLU A 13 20.00 -7.19 -11.72
N SER A 14 21.20 -7.65 -12.14
CA SER A 14 22.43 -7.57 -11.35
C SER A 14 22.89 -6.14 -11.08
N ASP A 15 22.53 -5.21 -11.97
CA ASP A 15 22.99 -3.82 -11.93
C ASP A 15 21.90 -2.87 -11.40
N MET A 16 20.70 -3.41 -11.11
CA MET A 16 19.55 -2.62 -10.69
C MET A 16 19.71 -2.14 -9.25
N VAL A 17 19.71 -0.82 -9.09
CA VAL A 17 19.76 -0.18 -7.77
C VAL A 17 18.37 -0.06 -7.13
N ILE A 18 18.35 0.15 -5.82
CA ILE A 18 17.13 0.23 -4.99
C ILE A 18 16.09 1.25 -5.52
N GLY A 19 16.55 2.37 -6.09
CA GLY A 19 15.69 3.39 -6.70
C GLY A 19 14.97 2.92 -7.97
N GLY A 20 15.55 1.98 -8.70
CA GLY A 20 14.93 1.31 -9.85
C GLY A 20 13.74 0.45 -9.41
N TYR A 21 13.94 -0.39 -8.38
CA TYR A 21 12.85 -1.17 -7.77
C TYR A 21 11.74 -0.27 -7.23
N ALA A 22 12.07 0.81 -6.50
CA ALA A 22 11.06 1.78 -6.02
C ALA A 22 10.23 2.40 -7.16
N SER A 23 10.84 2.64 -8.32
CA SER A 23 10.17 3.17 -9.50
C SER A 23 9.27 2.13 -10.16
N LEU A 24 9.71 0.87 -10.25
CA LEU A 24 8.93 -0.24 -10.80
C LEU A 24 7.74 -0.61 -9.90
N ILE A 25 7.92 -0.62 -8.58
CA ILE A 25 6.82 -0.78 -7.61
C ILE A 25 5.74 0.27 -7.86
N ASN A 26 6.14 1.54 -7.94
CA ASN A 26 5.21 2.63 -8.20
C ASN A 26 4.51 2.49 -9.56
N LEU A 27 5.23 2.02 -10.59
CA LEU A 27 4.66 1.75 -11.90
C LEU A 27 3.60 0.65 -11.82
N CYS A 28 3.90 -0.49 -11.18
CA CYS A 28 2.97 -1.61 -11.03
C CYS A 28 1.72 -1.21 -10.25
N CYS A 29 1.86 -0.46 -9.15
CA CYS A 29 0.71 0.07 -8.41
C CYS A 29 -0.18 0.99 -9.27
N ARG A 30 0.41 1.82 -10.15
CA ARG A 30 -0.36 2.69 -11.07
C ARG A 30 -1.11 1.90 -12.14
N HIS A 31 -0.59 0.74 -12.51
CA HIS A 31 -1.21 -0.19 -13.46
C HIS A 31 -2.09 -1.24 -12.77
N ASP A 32 -2.38 -1.07 -11.48
CA ASP A 32 -3.23 -1.98 -10.69
C ASP A 32 -2.73 -3.43 -10.66
N ASN A 33 -1.43 -3.65 -10.88
CA ASN A 33 -0.80 -4.97 -10.86
C ASN A 33 -0.28 -5.28 -9.46
N ALA A 34 -1.17 -5.83 -8.60
CA ALA A 34 -0.86 -6.12 -7.21
C ALA A 34 0.19 -7.22 -7.02
N GLU A 35 0.23 -8.21 -7.90
CA GLU A 35 1.16 -9.34 -7.81
C GLU A 35 2.59 -8.88 -8.09
N GLU A 36 2.81 -8.18 -9.20
CA GLU A 36 4.15 -7.70 -9.54
C GLU A 36 4.64 -6.61 -8.58
N ALA A 37 3.74 -5.75 -8.11
CA ALA A 37 4.09 -4.76 -7.09
C ALA A 37 4.58 -5.41 -5.78
N LEU A 38 3.98 -6.53 -5.37
CA LEU A 38 4.39 -7.28 -4.19
C LEU A 38 5.71 -8.02 -4.40
N ASN A 39 5.91 -8.65 -5.57
CA ASN A 39 7.16 -9.33 -5.90
C ASN A 39 8.34 -8.34 -5.91
N LEU A 40 8.19 -7.20 -6.58
CA LEU A 40 9.20 -6.15 -6.58
C LEU A 40 9.47 -5.58 -5.18
N LYS A 41 8.45 -5.51 -4.32
CA LYS A 41 8.64 -5.10 -2.92
C LYS A 41 9.48 -6.11 -2.13
N ARG A 42 9.26 -7.41 -2.32
CA ARG A 42 10.08 -8.47 -1.70
C ARG A 42 11.52 -8.44 -2.21
N GLU A 43 11.71 -8.19 -3.50
CA GLU A 43 13.05 -8.02 -4.08
C GLU A 43 13.76 -6.77 -3.54
N PHE A 44 13.03 -5.65 -3.42
CA PHE A 44 13.51 -4.42 -2.79
C PHE A 44 14.03 -4.69 -1.37
N ASP A 45 13.26 -5.42 -0.54
CA ASP A 45 13.66 -5.76 0.83
C ASP A 45 14.85 -6.72 0.90
N ARG A 46 14.96 -7.65 -0.07
CA ARG A 46 16.10 -8.57 -0.16
C ARG A 46 17.38 -7.84 -0.55
N LEU A 47 17.28 -6.81 -1.39
CA LEU A 47 18.43 -6.02 -1.83
C LEU A 47 18.97 -5.14 -0.71
N ASP A 48 18.08 -4.46 0.01
CA ASP A 48 18.41 -3.64 1.18
C ASP A 48 17.19 -3.55 2.11
N SER A 49 17.22 -4.30 3.21
CA SER A 49 16.13 -4.32 4.18
C SER A 49 15.95 -3.01 4.94
N SER A 50 17.00 -2.18 4.99
CA SER A 50 16.99 -0.87 5.65
C SER A 50 16.41 0.23 4.76
N ALA A 51 16.33 0.00 3.45
CA ALA A 51 15.81 0.97 2.50
C ALA A 51 14.33 1.30 2.77
N VAL A 52 13.97 2.58 2.64
CA VAL A 52 12.63 3.09 2.94
C VAL A 52 11.99 3.61 1.65
N LEU A 53 10.76 3.20 1.36
CA LEU A 53 9.97 3.81 0.29
C LEU A 53 9.39 5.15 0.76
N ASP A 54 9.20 6.08 -0.18
CA ASP A 54 8.43 7.29 0.13
C ASP A 54 7.01 6.93 0.60
N THR A 55 6.46 7.74 1.53
CA THR A 55 5.11 7.55 2.09
C THR A 55 4.04 7.29 1.01
N SER A 56 4.11 8.01 -0.11
CA SER A 56 3.16 7.85 -1.22
C SER A 56 3.24 6.48 -1.91
N LYS A 57 4.42 5.86 -1.98
CA LYS A 57 4.61 4.54 -2.57
C LYS A 57 4.10 3.45 -1.64
N TYR A 58 4.35 3.57 -0.33
CA TYR A 58 3.75 2.68 0.67
C TYR A 58 2.22 2.73 0.63
N VAL A 59 1.63 3.93 0.64
CA VAL A 59 0.17 4.10 0.55
C VAL A 59 -0.40 3.48 -0.74
N ARG A 60 0.32 3.60 -1.87
CA ARG A 60 -0.07 2.95 -3.13
C ARG A 60 -0.03 1.43 -3.05
N LEU A 61 0.97 0.86 -2.37
CA LEU A 61 1.02 -0.58 -2.10
C LEU A 61 -0.18 -1.03 -1.25
N VAL A 62 -0.46 -0.34 -0.14
CA VAL A 62 -1.63 -0.64 0.70
C VAL A 62 -2.93 -0.61 -0.13
N LYS A 63 -3.09 0.42 -0.97
CA LYS A 63 -4.25 0.56 -1.86
C LYS A 63 -4.41 -0.62 -2.81
N VAL A 64 -3.36 -0.95 -3.58
CA VAL A 64 -3.45 -1.98 -4.63
C VAL A 64 -3.59 -3.37 -4.02
N LEU A 65 -2.87 -3.66 -2.93
CA LEU A 65 -2.95 -4.94 -2.23
C LEU A 65 -4.34 -5.14 -1.60
N GLY A 66 -4.85 -4.13 -0.88
CA GLY A 66 -6.19 -4.17 -0.28
C GLY A 66 -7.29 -4.35 -1.33
N LYS A 67 -7.21 -3.64 -2.46
CA LYS A 67 -8.17 -3.77 -3.57
C LYS A 67 -8.18 -5.16 -4.21
N HIS A 68 -7.03 -5.85 -4.24
CA HIS A 68 -6.89 -7.17 -4.85
C HIS A 68 -6.98 -8.32 -3.83
N GLY A 69 -7.59 -8.09 -2.66
CA GLY A 69 -7.81 -9.13 -1.64
C GLY A 69 -6.55 -9.61 -0.94
N LYS A 70 -5.38 -9.01 -1.19
CA LYS A 70 -4.10 -9.30 -0.53
C LYS A 70 -4.01 -8.56 0.81
N LEU A 71 -5.04 -8.73 1.65
CA LEU A 71 -5.25 -7.95 2.87
C LEU A 71 -4.10 -8.09 3.87
N GLN A 72 -3.60 -9.31 4.08
CA GLN A 72 -2.48 -9.54 4.99
C GLN A 72 -1.19 -8.87 4.50
N ASP A 73 -0.92 -8.90 3.20
CA ASP A 73 0.22 -8.18 2.62
C ASP A 73 0.04 -6.65 2.81
N ALA A 74 -1.17 -6.11 2.60
CA ALA A 74 -1.45 -4.69 2.84
C ALA A 74 -1.20 -4.29 4.31
N ILE A 75 -1.59 -5.14 5.26
CA ILE A 75 -1.33 -4.92 6.70
C ILE A 75 0.16 -4.99 7.00
N ASN A 76 0.90 -5.92 6.39
CA ASN A 76 2.35 -5.99 6.56
C ASN A 76 3.06 -4.75 6.03
N ILE A 77 2.58 -4.15 4.94
CA ILE A 77 3.07 -2.85 4.48
C ILE A 77 2.82 -1.74 5.52
N LEU A 78 1.66 -1.72 6.18
CA LEU A 78 1.38 -0.76 7.27
C LEU A 78 2.32 -0.98 8.47
N LYS A 79 2.58 -2.24 8.86
CA LYS A 79 3.54 -2.57 9.92
C LYS A 79 4.93 -2.04 9.58
N GLU A 80 5.39 -2.28 8.36
CA GLU A 80 6.68 -1.76 7.89
C GLU A 80 6.73 -0.23 7.91
N MET A 81 5.66 0.46 7.50
CA MET A 81 5.60 1.93 7.62
C MET A 81 5.82 2.39 9.06
N LYS A 82 5.28 1.65 10.04
CA LYS A 82 5.48 1.94 11.45
C LYS A 82 6.91 1.60 11.91
N GLU A 83 7.43 0.44 11.54
CA GLU A 83 8.77 -0.03 11.91
C GLU A 83 9.88 0.87 11.35
N LYS A 84 9.70 1.41 10.15
CA LYS A 84 10.64 2.34 9.49
C LYS A 84 10.34 3.81 9.78
N ASP A 85 9.48 4.11 10.77
CA ASP A 85 9.07 5.46 11.19
C ASP A 85 8.74 6.39 10.01
N VAL A 86 7.98 5.88 9.04
CA VAL A 86 7.58 6.62 7.84
C VAL A 86 6.73 7.83 8.24
N LEU A 87 7.13 9.00 7.74
CA LEU A 87 6.44 10.25 8.05
C LEU A 87 4.97 10.24 7.60
N ILE A 88 4.07 10.39 8.56
CA ILE A 88 2.63 10.53 8.35
C ILE A 88 2.25 12.02 8.42
N LYS A 89 1.52 12.48 7.40
CA LYS A 89 0.94 13.82 7.33
C LYS A 89 -0.57 13.71 7.06
N ASP A 90 -1.28 14.83 7.12
CA ASP A 90 -2.71 14.88 6.82
C ASP A 90 -3.07 14.30 5.44
N ALA A 91 -2.21 14.51 4.43
CA ALA A 91 -2.37 13.91 3.11
C ALA A 91 -2.31 12.36 3.12
N THR A 92 -1.53 11.78 4.05
CA THR A 92 -1.47 10.33 4.26
C THR A 92 -2.75 9.83 4.88
N VAL A 93 -3.27 10.52 5.91
CA VAL A 93 -4.55 10.19 6.55
C VAL A 93 -5.70 10.28 5.56
N LEU A 94 -5.71 11.31 4.70
CA LEU A 94 -6.69 11.44 3.63
C LEU A 94 -6.59 10.28 2.62
N SER A 95 -5.37 9.81 2.32
CA SER A 95 -5.19 8.65 1.46
C SER A 95 -5.70 7.36 2.10
N PHE A 96 -5.49 7.16 3.40
CA PHE A 96 -6.10 6.04 4.14
C PHE A 96 -7.63 6.08 4.08
N PHE A 97 -8.23 7.25 4.28
CA PHE A 97 -9.68 7.43 4.09
C PHE A 97 -10.12 6.99 2.69
N HIS A 98 -9.45 7.44 1.62
CA HIS A 98 -9.83 7.05 0.26
C HIS A 98 -9.67 5.54 -0.02
N ILE A 99 -8.66 4.88 0.57
CA ILE A 99 -8.48 3.43 0.47
C ILE A 99 -9.67 2.72 1.12
N LEU A 100 -9.97 3.07 2.37
CA LEU A 100 -11.05 2.49 3.16
C LEU A 100 -12.41 2.77 2.51
N ASN A 101 -12.67 3.99 2.07
CA ASN A 101 -13.94 4.37 1.43
C ASN A 101 -14.13 3.62 0.10
N GLY A 102 -13.06 3.48 -0.68
CA GLY A 102 -13.12 2.69 -1.91
C GLY A 102 -13.47 1.23 -1.66
N ALA A 103 -12.93 0.60 -0.61
CA ALA A 103 -13.29 -0.75 -0.20
C ALA A 103 -14.73 -0.83 0.34
N ALA A 104 -15.18 0.18 1.10
CA ALA A 104 -16.54 0.25 1.62
C ALA A 104 -17.58 0.30 0.51
N LEU A 105 -17.37 1.13 -0.51
CA LEU A 105 -18.24 1.22 -1.70
C LEU A 105 -18.27 -0.06 -2.53
N ARG A 106 -17.31 -0.98 -2.36
CA ARG A 106 -17.33 -2.32 -2.98
C ARG A 106 -17.93 -3.38 -2.06
N GLY A 107 -18.42 -3.01 -0.88
CA GLY A 107 -18.95 -3.95 0.11
C GLY A 107 -17.90 -4.82 0.80
N GLU A 108 -16.60 -4.48 0.67
CA GLU A 108 -15.47 -5.26 1.21
C GLU A 108 -15.33 -5.06 2.73
N THR A 109 -16.30 -5.58 3.48
CA THR A 109 -16.43 -5.39 4.93
C THR A 109 -15.15 -5.73 5.69
N GLU A 110 -14.52 -6.86 5.36
CA GLU A 110 -13.33 -7.33 6.08
C GLU A 110 -12.12 -6.44 5.79
N THR A 111 -11.92 -6.04 4.54
CA THR A 111 -10.85 -5.14 4.12
C THR A 111 -10.93 -3.80 4.87
N VAL A 112 -12.13 -3.20 4.95
CA VAL A 112 -12.32 -1.93 5.65
C VAL A 112 -12.03 -2.08 7.14
N LYS A 113 -12.58 -3.10 7.79
CA LYS A 113 -12.41 -3.30 9.24
C LYS A 113 -10.95 -3.54 9.62
N GLN A 114 -10.29 -4.50 8.98
CA GLN A 114 -8.91 -4.85 9.34
C GLN A 114 -7.92 -3.75 8.97
N LEU A 115 -8.07 -3.08 7.82
CA LEU A 115 -7.18 -1.96 7.48
C LEU A 115 -7.37 -0.78 8.43
N HIS A 116 -8.63 -0.42 8.76
CA HIS A 116 -8.90 0.62 9.74
C HIS A 116 -8.29 0.29 11.11
N GLU A 117 -8.50 -0.93 11.60
CA GLU A 117 -7.93 -1.39 12.86
C GLU A 117 -6.40 -1.37 12.83
N ALA A 118 -5.77 -1.88 11.78
CA ALA A 118 -4.31 -1.86 11.62
C ALA A 118 -3.76 -0.42 11.64
N ILE A 119 -4.38 0.50 10.90
CA ILE A 119 -3.95 1.91 10.85
C ILE A 119 -4.00 2.55 12.25
N VAL A 120 -5.07 2.31 13.00
CA VAL A 120 -5.26 2.87 14.34
C VAL A 120 -4.32 2.24 15.37
N THR A 121 -4.24 0.91 15.40
CA THR A 121 -3.44 0.16 16.39
C THR A 121 -1.94 0.36 16.21
N LEU A 122 -1.47 0.52 14.96
CA LEU A 122 -0.08 0.86 14.66
C LEU A 122 0.26 2.34 14.94
N GLY A 123 -0.74 3.17 15.29
CA GLY A 123 -0.56 4.59 15.53
C GLY A 123 -0.25 5.40 14.26
N LEU A 124 -0.55 4.86 13.07
CA LEU A 124 -0.35 5.55 11.79
C LEU A 124 -1.38 6.65 11.56
N ALA A 125 -2.55 6.57 12.20
CA ALA A 125 -3.49 7.67 12.30
C ALA A 125 -4.33 7.55 13.58
N LYS A 126 -4.68 8.69 14.18
CA LYS A 126 -5.63 8.71 15.30
C LYS A 126 -7.05 8.44 14.77
N PRO A 127 -7.93 7.80 15.55
CA PRO A 127 -9.35 7.75 15.26
C PRO A 127 -9.90 9.17 15.03
N SER A 128 -10.61 9.35 13.94
CA SER A 128 -11.23 10.62 13.55
C SER A 128 -12.49 10.34 12.74
N THR A 129 -13.39 11.32 12.66
CA THR A 129 -14.61 11.22 11.84
C THR A 129 -14.29 10.85 10.39
N THR A 130 -13.26 11.49 9.81
CA THR A 130 -12.79 11.19 8.45
C THR A 130 -12.36 9.73 8.33
N LEU A 131 -11.47 9.24 9.20
CA LEU A 131 -10.93 7.88 9.10
C LEU A 131 -12.00 6.80 9.35
N SER A 132 -12.97 7.08 10.22
CA SER A 132 -14.01 6.12 10.62
C SER A 132 -15.28 6.19 9.77
N SER A 133 -15.49 7.23 8.95
CA SER A 133 -16.65 7.35 8.04
C SER A 133 -16.84 6.19 7.04
N PRO A 134 -15.80 5.51 6.52
CA PRO A 134 -15.97 4.32 5.68
C PRO A 134 -16.63 3.14 6.41
N LEU A 135 -16.46 3.04 7.74
CA LEU A 135 -17.13 2.01 8.54
C LEU A 135 -18.64 2.22 8.58
N VAL A 136 -19.10 3.47 8.56
CA VAL A 136 -20.52 3.82 8.45
C VAL A 136 -21.02 3.52 7.04
N THR A 137 -20.23 3.86 6.01
CA THR A 137 -20.55 3.61 4.59
C THR A 137 -20.87 2.13 4.33
N LEU A 138 -20.17 1.20 4.99
CA LEU A 138 -20.48 -0.24 4.92
C LEU A 138 -21.92 -0.63 5.29
N TYR A 139 -22.58 0.16 6.13
CA TYR A 139 -23.96 -0.10 6.58
C TYR A 139 -25.00 0.70 5.82
N LEU A 140 -24.58 1.66 4.98
CA LEU A 140 -25.46 2.43 4.10
C LEU A 140 -25.62 1.78 2.72
N GLU A 141 -24.59 1.08 2.25
CA GLU A 141 -24.56 0.38 0.95
C GLU A 141 -25.08 -1.07 1.03
N LYS A 142 -25.90 -1.38 2.04
CA LYS A 142 -26.54 -2.70 2.23
C LYS A 142 -28.01 -2.70 1.85
#